data_AF-A0A0N4VQQ4-F1
#
_entry.id   AF-A0A0N4VQQ4-F1
#
_cell.length_a   1.000
_cell.length_b   1.000
_cell.length_c   1.000
_cell.angle_alpha   90.00
_cell.angle_beta   90.00
_cell.angle_gamma   90.00
#
_symmetry.space_group_name_H-M   'P 1'
#
loop_
_entity.id
_entity.type
_entity.pdbx_description
1 polymer ?
#
loop_
_entity_poly.entity_id
_entity_poly.type
_entity_poly.pdbx_seq_one_letter_code
_entity_poly.pdbx_strand_id
1 'polypeptide(L)'
;MAPPSIYGEPKITHDTASGSVFLDVIVTGVIPAKTKWFFGDKELDKSETYVFSSKDEGGKRTLLRCEIKRYHLISIFFRHFFFKHL
;
A
#
# COMPACT_ATOMS: atom_id res chain seq x y z
N MET A 1 5.39 -10.89 20.28
CA MET A 1 5.16 -10.32 18.94
C MET A 1 4.81 -8.85 19.14
N ALA A 2 5.47 -7.93 18.45
CA ALA A 2 5.08 -6.51 18.54
C ALA A 2 3.77 -6.33 17.76
N PRO A 3 2.83 -5.51 18.25
CA PRO A 3 1.61 -5.21 17.50
C PRO A 3 1.96 -4.63 16.12
N PRO A 4 1.18 -4.95 15.09
CA PRO A 4 1.40 -4.38 13.77
C PRO A 4 1.24 -2.86 13.84
N SER A 5 2.27 -2.13 13.45
CA SER A 5 2.29 -0.67 13.50
C SER A 5 2.84 -0.11 12.21
N ILE A 6 2.21 0.95 11.69
CA ILE A 6 2.74 1.73 10.58
C ILE A 6 4.01 2.41 11.08
N TYR A 7 5.12 2.16 10.38
CA TYR A 7 6.42 2.70 10.72
C TYR A 7 6.81 3.75 9.68
N GLY A 8 6.65 5.03 10.02
CA GLY A 8 6.95 6.14 9.12
C GLY A 8 5.73 6.63 8.34
N GLU A 9 5.95 7.66 7.53
CA GLU A 9 4.92 8.28 6.71
C GLU A 9 4.75 7.53 5.38
N PRO A 10 3.50 7.28 4.93
CA PRO A 10 3.25 6.69 3.63
C PRO A 10 3.77 7.63 2.53
N LYS A 11 4.58 7.09 1.62
CA LYS A 11 5.13 7.83 0.50
C LYS A 11 4.30 7.59 -0.75
N ILE A 12 3.88 8.67 -1.40
CA ILE A 12 3.16 8.61 -2.67
C ILE A 12 4.11 9.09 -3.76
N THR A 13 4.28 8.27 -4.79
CA THR A 13 5.01 8.64 -6.00
C THR A 13 4.04 8.53 -7.16
N HIS A 14 3.81 9.62 -7.89
CA HIS A 14 3.08 9.55 -9.15
C HIS A 14 4.09 9.50 -10.29
N ASP A 15 3.82 8.65 -11.27
CA ASP A 15 4.57 8.57 -12.51
C ASP A 15 3.70 9.13 -13.63
N THR A 16 3.96 10.38 -14.02
CA THR A 16 3.23 11.05 -15.12
C THR A 16 3.49 10.39 -16.47
N ALA A 17 4.63 9.73 -16.64
CA ALA A 17 4.99 9.07 -17.89
C ALA A 17 4.11 7.84 -18.16
N SER A 18 3.84 7.04 -17.14
CA SER A 18 3.00 5.83 -17.22
C SER A 18 1.55 6.08 -16.82
N GLY A 19 1.25 7.21 -16.17
CA GLY A 19 -0.06 7.48 -15.56
C GLY A 19 -0.36 6.55 -14.37
N SER A 20 0.70 6.09 -13.70
CA SER A 20 0.61 5.17 -12.56
C SER A 20 0.91 5.88 -11.24
N VAL A 21 0.27 5.44 -10.17
CA VAL A 21 0.52 5.94 -8.81
C VAL A 21 1.09 4.81 -7.97
N PHE A 22 2.14 5.10 -7.21
CA PHE A 22 2.78 4.18 -6.29
C PHE A 22 2.57 4.68 -4.88
N LEU A 23 2.02 3.82 -4.02
CA LEU A 23 1.92 4.05 -2.59
C LEU A 23 2.86 3.10 -1.87
N ASP A 24 3.84 3.65 -1.18
CA ASP A 24 4.85 2.94 -0.41
C ASP A 24 4.58 3.17 1.08
N VAL A 25 4.30 2.11 1.82
CA VAL A 25 4.03 2.16 3.26
C VAL A 25 4.94 1.18 3.98
N ILE A 26 5.70 1.68 4.94
CA ILE A 26 6.54 0.83 5.78
C ILE A 26 5.75 0.46 7.03
N VAL A 27 5.70 -0.82 7.32
CA VAL A 27 4.92 -1.39 8.42
C VAL A 27 5.79 -2.34 9.20
N THR A 28 5.57 -2.42 10.50
CA THR A 28 6.32 -3.30 11.39
C THR A 28 5.42 -4.36 11.99
N GLY A 29 5.94 -5.58 12.15
CA GLY A 29 5.21 -6.67 12.81
C GLY A 29 3.99 -7.19 12.03
N VAL A 30 3.91 -6.90 10.73
CA VAL A 30 2.87 -7.43 9.83
C VAL A 30 3.40 -8.59 9.02
N ILE A 31 2.49 -9.45 8.56
CA ILE A 31 2.80 -10.43 7.52
C ILE A 31 2.24 -9.90 6.19
N PRO A 32 3.06 -9.68 5.16
CA PRO A 32 2.58 -9.17 3.87
C PRO A 32 1.52 -10.08 3.24
N ALA A 33 1.65 -11.40 3.42
CA ALA A 33 0.64 -12.38 2.97
C ALA A 33 -0.72 -12.25 3.69
N LYS A 34 -0.77 -11.62 4.86
CA LYS A 34 -2.00 -11.35 5.63
C LYS A 34 -2.43 -9.89 5.56
N THR A 35 -1.75 -9.08 4.74
CA THR A 35 -2.09 -7.67 4.58
C THR A 35 -3.01 -7.51 3.39
N LYS A 36 -4.18 -6.92 3.63
CA LYS A 36 -5.12 -6.55 2.58
C LYS A 36 -5.27 -5.04 2.50
N TRP A 37 -5.32 -4.52 1.29
CA TRP A 37 -5.55 -3.11 1.04
C TRP A 37 -7.04 -2.84 0.95
N PHE A 38 -7.47 -1.69 1.45
CA PHE A 38 -8.83 -1.22 1.42
C PHE A 38 -8.85 0.22 0.92
N PHE A 39 -9.87 0.53 0.14
CA PHE A 39 -10.16 1.87 -0.32
C PHE A 39 -11.60 2.23 0.03
N GLY A 40 -11.74 3.05 1.08
CA GLY A 40 -13.01 3.31 1.74
C GLY A 40 -13.54 1.99 2.30
N ASP A 41 -14.77 1.66 1.97
CA ASP A 41 -15.41 0.40 2.38
C ASP A 41 -15.09 -0.78 1.45
N LYS A 42 -14.26 -0.58 0.41
CA LYS A 42 -13.98 -1.61 -0.60
C LYS A 42 -12.63 -2.27 -0.38
N GLU A 43 -12.62 -3.59 -0.23
CA GLU A 43 -11.40 -4.39 -0.28
C GLU A 43 -10.78 -4.30 -1.69
N LEU A 44 -9.48 -4.02 -1.74
CA LEU A 44 -8.70 -3.99 -2.97
C LEU A 44 -7.93 -5.29 -3.12
N ASP A 45 -8.12 -5.91 -4.27
CA ASP A 45 -7.47 -7.17 -4.62
C ASP A 45 -6.47 -6.98 -5.76
N LYS A 46 -5.50 -7.89 -5.85
CA LYS A 46 -4.49 -7.83 -6.92
C LYS A 46 -5.19 -7.98 -8.25
N SER A 47 -5.14 -6.94 -9.05
CA SER A 47 -5.80 -6.85 -10.35
C SER A 47 -4.87 -6.17 -11.35
N GLU A 48 -5.25 -6.16 -12.62
CA GLU A 48 -4.47 -5.47 -13.66
C GLU A 48 -4.29 -3.96 -13.38
N THR A 49 -5.24 -3.38 -12.64
CA THR A 49 -5.21 -1.99 -12.16
C THR A 49 -4.47 -1.78 -10.83
N TYR A 50 -4.44 -2.77 -9.94
CA TYR A 50 -3.83 -2.67 -8.61
C TYR A 50 -2.81 -3.78 -8.40
N VAL A 51 -1.54 -3.41 -8.42
CA VAL A 51 -0.41 -4.33 -8.27
C VAL A 51 0.20 -4.13 -6.89
N PHE A 52 0.03 -5.10 -5.98
CA PHE A 52 0.69 -5.06 -4.68
C PHE A 52 2.00 -5.84 -4.68
N SER A 53 3.04 -5.19 -4.19
CA SER A 53 4.37 -5.75 -3.94
C SER A 53 4.73 -5.55 -2.47
N SER A 54 5.46 -6.49 -1.90
CA SER A 54 5.97 -6.37 -0.54
C SER A 54 7.45 -6.69 -0.54
N LYS A 55 8.23 -5.90 0.20
CA LYS A 55 9.68 -6.08 0.33
C LYS A 55 10.07 -6.01 1.79
N ASP A 56 10.73 -7.05 2.29
CA ASP A 56 11.26 -7.04 3.65
C ASP A 56 12.52 -6.18 3.72
N GLU A 57 12.48 -5.14 4.55
CA GLU A 57 13.60 -4.21 4.79
C GLU A 57 14.49 -4.67 5.97
N GLY A 58 14.15 -5.81 6.59
CA GLY A 58 14.82 -6.29 7.80
C GLY A 58 14.34 -5.57 9.07
N GLY A 59 14.74 -6.08 10.24
CA GLY A 59 14.38 -5.45 11.51
C GLY A 59 12.87 -5.42 11.83
N LYS A 60 12.12 -6.43 11.35
CA LYS A 60 10.64 -6.52 11.44
C LYS A 60 9.89 -5.45 10.65
N ARG A 61 10.56 -4.76 9.71
CA ARG A 61 9.94 -3.79 8.79
C ARG A 61 9.69 -4.44 7.44
N THR A 62 8.49 -4.25 6.93
CA THR A 62 8.08 -4.66 5.60
C THR A 62 7.59 -3.43 4.86
N LEU A 63 8.16 -3.17 3.70
CA LEU A 63 7.69 -2.16 2.77
C LEU A 63 6.56 -2.78 1.95
N LEU A 64 5.36 -2.22 2.06
CA LEU A 64 4.21 -2.54 1.23
C LEU A 64 4.08 -1.48 0.15
N ARG A 65 4.17 -1.91 -1.10
CA ARG A 65 4.02 -1.05 -2.26
C ARG A 65 2.74 -1.42 -3.01
N CYS A 66 1.87 -0.44 -3.21
CA CYS A 66 0.70 -0.55 -4.08
C CYS A 66 0.91 0.31 -5.31
N GLU A 67 1.06 -0.32 -6.47
CA GLU A 67 1.02 0.36 -7.76
C GLU A 67 -0.41 0.35 -8.30
N ILE A 68 -0.86 1.52 -8.73
CA ILE A 68 -2.19 1.78 -9.26
C ILE A 68 -2.02 2.25 -10.70
N LYS A 69 -2.35 1.42 -11.66
CA LYS A 69 -2.23 1.74 -13.09
C LYS A 69 -3.44 2.53 -13.58
N ARG A 70 -3.20 3.53 -14.45
CA ARG A 70 -4.22 4.36 -15.13
C ARG A 70 -5.19 5.08 -14.17
N TYR A 71 -4.67 5.77 -13.16
CA TYR A 71 -5.53 6.51 -12.23
C TYR A 71 -5.48 8.03 -12.47
N HIS A 72 -6.65 8.61 -12.77
CA HIS A 72 -6.78 10.02 -13.14
C HIS A 72 -7.02 10.95 -11.91
N LEU A 73 -7.37 10.41 -10.74
CA LEU A 73 -7.71 11.18 -9.54
C LEU A 73 -6.89 10.73 -8.32
N ILE A 74 -5.73 11.36 -8.15
CA ILE A 74 -4.69 10.97 -7.18
C ILE A 74 -4.97 11.54 -5.78
N SER A 75 -5.61 12.71 -5.69
CA SER A 75 -5.71 13.49 -4.44
C SER A 75 -6.76 12.98 -3.45
N ILE A 76 -7.78 12.24 -3.90
CA ILE A 76 -8.86 11.74 -3.02
C ILE A 76 -8.52 10.34 -2.49
N PHE A 77 -7.57 9.65 -3.14
CA PHE A 77 -7.28 8.26 -2.86
C PHE A 77 -6.71 8.05 -1.45
N PHE A 78 -5.85 8.95 -0.98
CA PHE A 78 -5.15 8.81 0.30
C PHE A 78 -6.08 8.82 1.53
N ARG A 79 -7.13 9.66 1.52
CA ARG A 79 -8.02 9.80 2.70
C ARG A 79 -8.82 8.53 3.02
N HIS A 80 -9.03 7.70 2.02
CA HIS A 80 -9.81 6.48 2.15
C HIS A 80 -8.95 5.22 2.02
N PHE A 81 -7.65 5.34 1.74
CA PHE A 81 -6.77 4.19 1.62
C PHE A 81 -6.27 3.77 2.99
N PHE A 82 -6.61 2.55 3.40
CA PHE A 82 -6.07 1.94 4.61
C PHE A 82 -5.80 0.47 4.34
N PHE A 83 -4.91 -0.15 5.11
CA PHE A 83 -4.68 -1.58 5.04
C PHE A 83 -5.10 -2.20 6.36
N LYS A 84 -5.59 -3.44 6.30
CA LYS A 84 -5.96 -4.21 7.47
C LYS A 84 -5.09 -5.46 7.54
N HIS A 85 -4.57 -5.73 8.73
CA HIS A 85 -3.93 -7.01 9.04
C HIS A 85 -5.02 -8.00 9.48
N LEU A 86 -5.12 -9.14 8.79
CA LEU A 86 -6.05 -10.23 9.13
C LEU A 86 -5.42 -11.25 10.09
#